data_AF-A0A1I2K8C9-F1
#
_entry.id   AF-A0A1I2K8C9-F1
#
_cell.length_a   1.000
_cell.length_b   1.000
_cell.length_c   1.000
_cell.angle_alpha   90.00
_cell.angle_beta   90.00
_cell.angle_gamma   90.00
#
_symmetry.space_group_name_H-M   'P 1'
#
loop_
_entity.id
_entity.type
_entity.pdbx_description
1 polymer ?
#
loop_
_entity_poly.entity_id
_entity_poly.type
_entity_poly.pdbx_seq_one_letter_code
_entity_poly.pdbx_strand_id
1 'polypeptide(L)' 'MRKLYTKKISKKDQFKDLNPKKETVEFLLNYSKALRVVETRGIKFGTILN' A
#
# COMPACT_ATOMS: atom_id res chain seq x y z
N MET A 1 -6.93 -20.66 -6.98
CA MET A 1 -6.40 -20.17 -5.68
C MET A 1 -7.45 -19.25 -5.05
N ARG A 2 -8.04 -19.66 -3.92
CA ARG A 2 -9.14 -18.91 -3.28
C ARG A 2 -8.60 -17.63 -2.65
N LYS A 3 -9.16 -16.46 -2.97
CA LYS A 3 -8.80 -15.18 -2.33
C LYS A 3 -9.26 -15.21 -0.87
N LEU A 4 -8.36 -15.58 0.06
CA LEU A 4 -8.68 -15.74 1.49
C LEU A 4 -8.87 -14.40 2.22
N TYR A 5 -8.50 -13.27 1.62
CA TYR A 5 -8.40 -11.99 2.33
C TYR A 5 -9.46 -10.96 1.97
N THR A 6 -10.36 -11.24 1.03
CA THR A 6 -11.41 -10.27 0.65
C THR A 6 -12.73 -10.71 1.24
N LYS A 7 -12.94 -10.46 2.54
CA LYS A 7 -14.31 -10.33 3.07
C LYS A 7 -14.97 -9.21 2.26
N LYS A 8 -16.06 -9.51 1.55
CA LYS A 8 -16.84 -8.49 0.82
C LYS A 8 -17.53 -7.59 1.83
N ILE A 9 -16.79 -6.62 2.35
CA ILE A 9 -17.32 -5.55 3.19
C ILE A 9 -17.78 -4.45 2.23
N SER A 10 -18.98 -3.92 2.43
CA SER A 10 -19.48 -2.79 1.64
C SER A 10 -18.47 -1.65 1.70
N LYS A 11 -18.17 -1.02 0.56
CA LYS A 11 -17.22 0.12 0.50
C LYS A 11 -17.57 1.22 1.50
N LYS A 12 -18.85 1.36 1.88
CA LYS A 12 -19.31 2.35 2.87
C LYS A 12 -19.00 1.97 4.32
N ASP A 13 -18.78 0.71 4.63
CA ASP A 13 -18.52 0.24 6.01
C ASP A 13 -17.03 -0.02 6.27
N GLN A 14 -16.19 -0.05 5.22
CA GLN A 14 -14.75 -0.29 5.32
C GLN A 14 -13.92 0.93 5.78
N PHE A 15 -14.42 2.15 5.57
CA PHE A 15 -13.65 3.39 5.77
C PHE A 15 -14.23 4.31 6.85
N LYS A 16 -15.33 3.93 7.52
CA LYS A 16 -16.03 4.81 8.47
C LYS A 16 -15.20 5.15 9.71
N ASP A 17 -14.29 4.28 10.12
CA ASP A 17 -13.55 4.42 11.39
C ASP A 17 -12.02 4.30 11.23
N LEU A 18 -11.47 4.68 10.07
CA LEU A 18 -10.02 4.67 9.90
C LEU A 18 -9.40 5.96 10.45
N ASN A 19 -8.97 5.91 11.71
CA ASN A 19 -8.15 6.93 12.34
C ASN A 19 -6.73 6.40 12.54
N PRO A 20 -5.90 6.33 11.46
CA PRO A 20 -4.51 5.91 11.60
C PRO A 20 -3.74 6.91 12.46
N LYS A 21 -2.77 6.42 13.23
CA LYS A 21 -1.87 7.28 13.98
C LYS A 21 -1.00 8.10 13.03
N LYS A 22 -0.53 9.25 13.48
CA LYS A 22 0.32 10.15 12.69
C LYS A 22 1.58 9.43 12.20
N GLU A 23 2.20 8.62 13.04
CA GLU A 23 3.41 7.87 12.73
C GLU A 23 3.16 6.86 11.59
N THR A 24 1.97 6.26 11.53
CA THR A 24 1.59 5.33 10.47
C THR A 24 1.47 6.04 9.13
N VAL A 25 0.86 7.24 9.12
CA VAL A 25 0.77 8.06 7.90
C VAL A 25 2.16 8.47 7.44
N GLU A 26 3.00 8.94 8.37
CA GLU A 26 4.36 9.39 8.09
C GLU A 26 5.26 8.27 7.59
N PHE A 27 5.17 7.08 8.19
CA PHE A 27 5.83 5.87 7.72
C PHE A 27 5.44 5.53 6.27
N LEU A 28 4.13 5.47 5.98
CA LEU A 28 3.64 5.13 4.64
C LEU A 28 4.09 6.15 3.59
N LEU A 29 4.07 7.45 3.92
CA LEU A 29 4.52 8.52 3.03
C LEU A 29 6.03 8.44 2.77
N ASN A 30 6.83 8.26 3.83
CA ASN A 30 8.28 8.15 3.70
C ASN A 30 8.67 6.90 2.92
N TYR A 31 8.03 5.77 3.20
CA TYR A 31 8.22 4.53 2.46
C TYR A 31 7.86 4.71 0.97
N SER A 32 6.72 5.34 0.67
CA SER A 32 6.31 5.59 -0.72
C SER A 32 7.27 6.51 -1.48
N LYS A 33 7.88 7.48 -0.81
CA LYS A 33 8.92 8.34 -1.39
C LYS A 33 10.23 7.59 -1.66
N ALA A 34 10.58 6.64 -0.79
CA ALA A 34 11.76 5.81 -0.96
C ALA A 34 11.59 4.73 -2.05
N LEU A 35 10.34 4.39 -2.39
CA LEU A 35 10.05 3.45 -3.47
C LEU A 35 10.33 4.08 -4.85
N ARG A 36 11.27 3.47 -5.58
CA ARG A 36 11.47 3.72 -7.00
C ARG A 36 10.96 2.53 -7.80
N VAL A 37 10.12 2.80 -8.78
CA VAL A 37 9.73 1.79 -9.76
C VAL A 37 10.79 1.77 -10.85
N VAL A 38 11.43 0.61 -11.02
CA VAL A 38 12.42 0.38 -12.07
C VAL A 38 11.80 -0.55 -13.11
N GLU A 39 11.85 -0.12 -14.36
CA GLU A 39 11.40 -0.91 -15.51
C GLU A 39 12.63 -1.39 -16.30
N THR A 40 12.80 -2.69 -16.41
CA THR A 40 13.87 -3.30 -17.23
C THR A 40 13.27 -4.37 -18.10
N ARG A 41 13.55 -4.33 -19.41
CA ARG A 41 13.15 -5.38 -20.38
C ARG A 41 11.65 -5.76 -20.28
N GLY A 42 10.78 -4.77 -20.06
CA GLY A 42 9.33 -4.95 -19.94
C GLY A 42 8.83 -5.46 -18.58
N ILE A 43 9.74 -5.65 -17.60
CA ILE A 43 9.40 -6.08 -16.24
C ILE A 43 9.57 -4.89 -15.29
N LYS A 44 8.52 -4.59 -14.51
CA LYS A 44 8.51 -3.52 -13.51
C LYS A 44 8.66 -4.11 -12.11
N PHE A 45 9.62 -3.63 -11.33
CA PHE A 45 9.75 -3.97 -9.92
C PHE A 45 10.03 -2.72 -9.08
N GLY A 46 9.52 -2.73 -7.84
CA GLY A 46 9.80 -1.69 -6.86
C GLY A 46 11.11 -1.97 -6.15
N THR A 47 11.93 -0.94 -5.98
CA THR A 47 13.12 -0.97 -5.12
C THR A 47 13.03 0.16 -4.10
N ILE A 48 13.53 -0.06 -2.90
CA ILE A 48 13.66 0.97 -1.87
C ILE A 48 15.04 1.59 -2.06
N LEU A 49 15.10 2.87 -2.42
CA LEU A 49 16.38 3.61 -2.37
C LEU A 49 16.68 3.93 -0.91
N ASN A 50 17.74 3.31 -0.38
CA ASN A 50 18.39 3.72 0.86
C ASN A 50 19.08 5.07 0.68
#